data_AF-A0A0P8C3N1-F1
#
_entry.id   AF-A0A0P8C3N1-F1
#
_cell.length_a   1.000
_cell.length_b   1.000
_cell.length_c   1.000
_cell.angle_alpha   90.00
_cell.angle_beta   90.00
_cell.angle_gamma   90.00
#
_symmetry.space_group_name_H-M   'P 1'
#
loop_
_entity.id
_entity.type
_entity.pdbx_description
1 polymer ?
#
loop_
_entity_poly.entity_id
_entity_poly.type
_entity_poly.pdbx_seq_one_letter_code
_entity_poly.pdbx_strand_id
1 'polypeptide(L)'
;MILQLCNQQYLRRKNPVVEITTYIEKTPIVQPTTSTDIYCVSNETGKKMSLSEAREIAKNSVIGDQGTLKDTYSCNESTSIWWIDMKPTIEQYACNPAYVVNINTKEVEINWRCTEAVIRWP
;
A
#
# COMPACT_ATOMS: atom_id res chain seq x y z
N MET A 1 -38.40 -40.15 -28.10
CA MET A 1 -39.41 -39.83 -29.12
C MET A 1 -40.54 -39.08 -28.44
N ILE A 2 -40.76 -37.82 -28.83
CA ILE A 2 -42.05 -37.11 -28.88
C ILE A 2 -42.68 -36.61 -27.54
N LEU A 3 -42.58 -35.29 -27.39
CA LEU A 3 -43.63 -34.27 -27.13
C LEU A 3 -44.55 -34.35 -25.89
N GLN A 4 -44.41 -33.29 -25.09
CA GLN A 4 -45.44 -32.38 -24.54
C GLN A 4 -46.83 -32.94 -24.18
N LEU A 5 -47.21 -32.71 -22.92
CA LEU A 5 -48.59 -32.36 -22.58
C LEU A 5 -48.65 -31.06 -21.77
N CYS A 6 -49.69 -30.31 -22.10
CA CYS A 6 -49.95 -28.90 -21.84
C CYS A 6 -50.69 -28.68 -20.50
N ASN A 7 -50.31 -27.62 -19.78
CA ASN A 7 -51.18 -26.50 -19.36
C ASN A 7 -52.48 -26.78 -18.56
N GLN A 8 -52.54 -26.27 -17.33
CA GLN A 8 -53.64 -25.38 -16.87
C GLN A 8 -53.40 -24.87 -15.44
N GLN A 9 -53.19 -23.56 -15.29
CA GLN A 9 -53.96 -22.66 -14.41
C GLN A 9 -53.23 -21.30 -14.23
N TYR A 10 -53.59 -20.37 -15.12
CA TYR A 10 -53.86 -18.96 -14.83
C TYR A 10 -54.61 -18.84 -13.47
N LEU A 11 -54.40 -17.92 -12.52
CA LEU A 11 -53.80 -16.59 -12.43
C LEU A 11 -53.53 -16.29 -10.94
N ARG A 12 -52.41 -15.65 -10.60
CA ARG A 12 -52.42 -14.49 -9.70
C ARG A 12 -51.29 -13.55 -10.08
N ARG A 13 -51.66 -12.35 -10.53
CA ARG A 13 -50.75 -11.22 -10.73
C ARG A 13 -50.06 -10.93 -9.40
N LYS A 14 -48.74 -11.06 -9.36
CA LYS A 14 -47.90 -10.26 -8.47
C LYS A 14 -47.08 -9.36 -9.38
N ASN A 15 -47.40 -8.07 -9.36
CA ASN A 15 -46.49 -7.06 -9.89
C ASN A 15 -45.13 -7.28 -9.21
N PRO A 16 -44.04 -7.47 -9.95
CA PRO A 16 -42.74 -7.26 -9.37
C PRO A 16 -42.62 -5.76 -9.09
N VAL A 17 -42.57 -5.41 -7.80
CA VAL A 17 -42.05 -4.11 -7.39
C VAL A 17 -40.62 -4.10 -7.89
N VAL A 18 -40.39 -3.35 -8.97
CA VAL A 18 -39.04 -3.02 -9.42
C VAL A 18 -38.51 -2.09 -8.35
N GLU A 19 -37.78 -2.66 -7.39
CA GLU A 19 -36.93 -1.88 -6.50
C GLU A 19 -35.85 -1.27 -7.38
N ILE A 20 -36.07 -0.03 -7.78
CA ILE A 20 -35.06 0.82 -8.40
C ILE A 20 -34.06 1.10 -7.28
N THR A 21 -33.12 0.18 -7.03
CA THR A 21 -31.90 0.47 -6.30
C THR A 21 -31.14 1.46 -7.16
N THR A 22 -31.39 2.75 -6.92
CA THR A 22 -30.57 3.83 -7.43
C THR A 22 -29.14 3.52 -7.04
N TYR A 23 -28.33 3.13 -8.01
CA TYR A 23 -26.89 3.05 -7.87
C TYR A 23 -26.45 4.47 -7.50
N ILE A 24 -26.21 4.73 -6.22
CA ILE A 24 -25.33 5.83 -5.86
C ILE A 24 -23.96 5.35 -6.33
N GLU A 25 -23.66 5.66 -7.59
CA GLU A 25 -22.30 5.68 -8.09
C GLU A 25 -21.55 6.59 -7.12
N LYS A 26 -20.84 5.97 -6.18
CA LYS A 26 -19.89 6.68 -5.34
C LYS A 26 -18.81 7.15 -6.28
N THR A 27 -19.04 8.33 -6.86
CA THR A 27 -17.98 9.14 -7.42
C THR A 27 -16.91 9.18 -6.33
N PRO A 28 -15.69 8.68 -6.58
CA PRO A 28 -14.63 8.85 -5.61
C PRO A 28 -14.53 10.35 -5.38
N ILE A 29 -14.80 10.77 -4.15
CA ILE A 29 -14.54 12.13 -3.72
C ILE A 29 -13.04 12.25 -3.88
N VAL A 30 -12.60 12.78 -5.02
CA VAL A 30 -11.24 13.29 -5.19
C VAL A 30 -11.19 14.44 -4.22
N GLN A 31 -10.85 14.12 -2.97
CA GLN A 31 -10.41 15.12 -2.03
C GLN A 31 -9.31 15.86 -2.77
N PRO A 32 -9.37 17.19 -2.88
CA PRO A 32 -8.22 17.94 -3.31
C PRO A 32 -7.20 17.82 -2.18
N THR A 33 -6.47 16.71 -2.14
CA THR A 33 -5.17 16.67 -1.52
C THR A 33 -4.28 17.51 -2.41
N THR A 34 -4.31 18.82 -2.18
CA THR A 34 -3.11 19.66 -2.35
C THR A 34 -2.06 19.22 -1.32
N SER A 35 -1.70 17.93 -1.37
CA SER A 35 -0.51 17.38 -0.77
C SER A 35 0.53 17.52 -1.86
N THR A 36 1.38 18.54 -1.75
CA THR A 36 2.63 18.58 -2.51
C THR A 36 3.42 17.33 -2.15
N ASP A 37 3.25 16.29 -2.96
CA ASP A 37 3.93 15.03 -2.75
C ASP A 37 5.43 15.24 -2.96
N ILE A 38 6.22 14.64 -2.08
CA ILE A 38 7.68 14.80 -2.08
C ILE A 38 8.25 13.71 -2.96
N TYR A 39 9.25 14.05 -3.76
CA TYR A 39 9.83 13.13 -4.71
C TYR A 39 11.32 12.93 -4.49
N CYS A 40 11.78 11.72 -4.78
CA CYS A 40 13.19 11.38 -4.91
C CYS A 40 13.49 11.09 -6.39
N VAL A 41 14.60 11.60 -6.88
CA VAL A 41 15.05 11.38 -8.26
C VAL A 41 16.37 10.62 -8.22
N SER A 42 16.45 9.53 -8.97
CA SER A 42 17.68 8.76 -9.14
C SER A 42 18.68 9.59 -9.95
N ASN A 43 19.88 9.81 -9.41
CA ASN A 43 20.97 10.43 -10.16
C ASN A 43 21.55 9.50 -11.24
N GLU A 44 21.35 8.18 -11.08
CA GLU A 44 21.83 7.18 -12.03
C GLU A 44 20.95 7.12 -13.29
N THR A 45 19.63 7.09 -13.12
CA THR A 45 18.69 6.81 -14.23
C THR A 45 17.74 7.96 -14.56
N GLY A 46 17.67 8.99 -13.71
CA GLY A 46 16.66 10.04 -13.79
C GLY A 46 15.24 9.58 -13.43
N LYS A 47 15.03 8.31 -13.04
CA LYS A 47 13.74 7.83 -12.55
C LYS A 47 13.33 8.57 -11.29
N LYS A 48 12.03 8.83 -11.15
CA LYS A 48 11.44 9.58 -10.05
C LYS A 48 10.41 8.71 -9.34
N MET A 49 10.36 8.80 -8.01
CA MET A 49 9.38 8.10 -7.17
C MET A 49 8.92 9.05 -6.07
N SER A 50 7.61 9.13 -5.85
CA SER A 50 7.08 9.92 -4.73
C SER A 50 7.22 9.18 -3.40
N LEU A 51 7.19 9.92 -2.29
CA LEU A 51 7.16 9.32 -0.96
C LEU A 51 5.90 8.49 -0.76
N SER A 52 4.75 8.93 -1.27
CA SER A 52 3.49 8.18 -1.17
C SER A 52 3.59 6.82 -1.88
N GLU A 53 4.15 6.80 -3.10
CA GLU A 53 4.41 5.60 -3.88
C GLU A 53 5.39 4.67 -3.16
N ALA A 54 6.49 5.21 -2.62
CA ALA A 54 7.47 4.43 -1.86
C ALA A 54 6.84 3.75 -0.63
N ARG A 55 5.97 4.48 0.09
CA ARG A 55 5.22 3.94 1.24
C ARG A 55 4.25 2.83 0.82
N GLU A 56 3.58 2.98 -0.32
CA GLU A 56 2.68 1.97 -0.85
C GLU A 56 3.44 0.70 -1.26
N ILE A 57 4.56 0.85 -1.96
CA ILE A 57 5.43 -0.28 -2.35
C ILE A 57 5.94 -1.01 -1.10
N ALA A 58 6.41 -0.29 -0.08
CA ALA A 58 6.88 -0.90 1.17
C ALA A 58 5.76 -1.71 1.87
N LYS A 59 4.57 -1.13 2.02
CA LYS A 59 3.41 -1.80 2.67
C LYS A 59 2.95 -3.04 1.91
N ASN A 60 2.96 -2.99 0.59
CA ASN A 60 2.45 -4.07 -0.26
C ASN A 60 3.53 -5.13 -0.59
N SER A 61 4.75 -4.97 -0.10
CA SER A 61 5.84 -5.93 -0.29
C SER A 61 5.64 -7.19 0.56
N VAL A 62 6.37 -8.26 0.25
CA VAL A 62 6.36 -9.52 1.01
C VAL A 62 6.88 -9.38 2.45
N ILE A 63 7.48 -8.24 2.78
CA ILE A 63 7.98 -7.90 4.13
C ILE A 63 7.22 -6.72 4.75
N GLY A 64 6.12 -6.28 4.13
CA GLY A 64 5.35 -5.12 4.56
C GLY A 64 4.63 -5.29 5.90
N ASP A 65 4.48 -6.52 6.38
CA ASP A 65 3.90 -6.86 7.68
C ASP A 65 4.93 -6.92 8.83
N GLN A 66 6.23 -6.77 8.53
CA GLN A 66 7.30 -6.79 9.53
C GLN A 66 7.37 -5.52 10.38
N GLY A 67 6.59 -4.48 10.06
CA GLY A 67 6.49 -3.29 10.88
C GLY A 67 5.55 -2.23 10.33
N THR A 68 5.38 -1.15 11.09
CA THR A 68 4.58 0.01 10.70
C THR A 68 5.48 1.16 10.28
N LEU A 69 5.27 1.73 9.10
CA LEU A 69 5.99 2.90 8.61
C LEU A 69 5.78 4.11 9.53
N LYS A 70 6.86 4.84 9.82
CA LYS A 70 6.85 6.14 10.53
C LYS A 70 6.82 7.30 9.54
N ASP A 71 6.58 8.50 10.05
CA ASP A 71 6.61 9.72 9.24
C ASP A 71 8.03 10.22 8.93
N THR A 72 9.07 9.65 9.56
CA THR A 72 10.46 9.98 9.26
C THR A 72 10.95 9.21 8.04
N TYR A 73 11.55 9.94 7.10
CA TYR A 73 12.07 9.40 5.85
C TYR A 73 13.26 10.22 5.37
N SER A 74 14.04 9.65 4.46
CA SER A 74 15.05 10.36 3.69
C SER A 74 15.18 9.77 2.30
N CYS A 75 15.46 10.63 1.32
CA CYS A 75 15.78 10.23 -0.04
C CYS A 75 17.30 10.26 -0.19
N ASN A 76 17.88 9.18 -0.71
CA ASN A 76 19.26 9.17 -1.18
C ASN A 76 19.27 9.03 -2.70
N GLU A 77 19.39 10.15 -3.40
CA GLU A 77 19.38 10.25 -4.87
C GLU A 77 20.58 9.56 -5.51
N SER A 78 21.74 9.54 -4.83
CA SER A 78 22.95 8.92 -5.36
C SER A 78 22.88 7.40 -5.36
N THR A 79 22.22 6.81 -4.36
CA THR A 79 21.96 5.36 -4.31
C THR A 79 20.60 4.98 -4.86
N SER A 80 19.78 5.96 -5.27
CA SER A 80 18.41 5.74 -5.75
C SER A 80 17.52 5.01 -4.72
N ILE A 81 17.63 5.35 -3.43
CA ILE A 81 16.91 4.66 -2.35
C ILE A 81 16.08 5.65 -1.52
N TRP A 82 14.81 5.31 -1.33
CA TRP A 82 13.99 5.86 -0.27
C TRP A 82 14.23 5.09 1.02
N TRP A 83 14.56 5.81 2.10
CA TRP A 83 14.60 5.29 3.46
C TRP A 83 13.36 5.77 4.19
N ILE A 84 12.56 4.85 4.72
CA ILE A 84 11.38 5.19 5.51
C ILE A 84 11.49 4.42 6.82
N ASP A 85 11.71 5.14 7.91
CA ASP A 85 11.87 4.49 9.21
C ASP A 85 10.60 3.72 9.56
N MET A 86 10.74 2.65 10.32
CA MET A 86 9.62 1.84 10.74
C MET A 86 9.69 1.49 12.22
N LYS A 87 8.54 1.15 12.78
CA LYS A 87 8.46 0.45 14.06
C LYS A 87 8.32 -1.04 13.75
N PRO A 88 9.32 -1.87 14.08
CA PRO A 88 9.27 -3.28 13.75
C PRO A 88 8.27 -4.00 14.65
N THR A 89 7.70 -5.10 14.14
CA THR A 89 6.87 -6.02 14.91
C THR A 89 7.70 -6.75 15.96
N ILE A 90 8.98 -7.00 15.67
CA ILE A 90 9.96 -7.57 16.61
C ILE A 90 11.08 -6.54 16.81
N GLU A 91 11.19 -6.00 18.01
CA GLU A 91 12.23 -5.01 18.33
C GLU A 91 13.61 -5.67 18.40
N GLN A 92 14.62 -4.95 17.89
CA GLN A 92 16.03 -5.30 18.05
C GLN A 92 16.70 -4.22 18.89
N TYR A 93 17.42 -4.65 19.92
CA TYR A 93 18.08 -3.74 20.84
C TYR A 93 19.11 -2.88 20.12
N ALA A 94 19.10 -1.57 20.43
CA ALA A 94 20.02 -0.57 19.87
C ALA A 94 19.99 -0.47 18.33
N CYS A 95 18.87 -0.80 17.69
CA CYS A 95 18.68 -0.68 16.24
C CYS A 95 17.55 0.29 15.86
N ASN A 96 17.72 0.99 14.73
CA ASN A 96 16.68 1.82 14.13
C ASN A 96 16.41 1.39 12.67
N PRO A 97 15.42 0.50 12.45
CA PRO A 97 15.15 -0.05 11.14
C PRO A 97 14.41 0.92 10.22
N ALA A 98 14.65 0.76 8.92
CA ALA A 98 13.90 1.42 7.86
C ALA A 98 13.55 0.42 6.76
N TYR A 99 12.39 0.61 6.14
CA TYR A 99 12.14 0.07 4.81
C TYR A 99 12.98 0.88 3.83
N VAL A 100 13.82 0.20 3.06
CA VAL A 100 14.58 0.79 1.96
C VAL A 100 13.94 0.37 0.65
N VAL A 101 13.50 1.34 -0.15
CA VAL A 101 12.83 1.11 -1.43
C VAL A 101 13.71 1.63 -2.55
N ASN A 102 14.12 0.74 -3.45
CA ASN A 102 14.92 1.11 -4.60
C ASN A 102 14.03 1.76 -5.67
N ILE A 103 14.37 2.98 -6.09
CA ILE A 103 13.60 3.76 -7.06
C ILE A 103 13.63 3.10 -8.45
N ASN A 104 14.76 2.50 -8.80
CA ASN A 104 15.03 1.95 -10.12
C ASN A 104 14.38 0.57 -10.31
N THR A 105 14.46 -0.30 -9.30
CA THR A 105 14.01 -1.71 -9.36
C THR A 105 12.68 -1.95 -8.66
N LYS A 106 12.22 -1.02 -7.80
CA LYS A 106 11.05 -1.18 -6.93
C LYS A 106 11.20 -2.28 -5.87
N GLU A 107 12.41 -2.78 -5.65
CA GLU A 107 12.70 -3.75 -4.61
C GLU A 107 12.65 -3.10 -3.22
N VAL A 108 12.28 -3.91 -2.23
CA VAL A 108 12.12 -3.49 -0.83
C VAL A 108 12.93 -4.39 0.06
N GLU A 109 13.72 -3.79 0.95
CA GLU A 109 14.43 -4.48 2.02
C GLU A 109 14.22 -3.77 3.35
N ILE A 110 14.62 -4.41 4.45
CA ILE A 110 14.72 -3.76 5.76
C ILE A 110 16.20 -3.59 6.08
N ASN A 111 16.60 -2.34 6.30
CA ASN A 111 17.95 -2.03 6.75
C ASN A 111 17.94 -1.71 8.25
N TRP A 112 18.64 -2.53 9.04
CA TRP A 112 18.80 -2.36 10.48
C TRP A 112 20.06 -1.55 10.78
N ARG A 113 19.89 -0.26 11.01
CA ARG A 113 21.00 0.61 11.45
C ARG A 113 21.17 0.46 12.97
N CYS A 114 22.04 -0.47 13.37
CA CYS A 114 22.32 -0.76 14.77
C CYS A 114 23.56 -0.02 15.26
N THR A 115 23.52 0.45 16.50
CA THR A 115 24.70 0.95 17.21
C THR A 115 25.16 -0.12 18.19
N GLU A 116 26.47 -0.36 18.26
CA GLU A 116 27.03 -1.11 19.38
C GLU A 116 26.78 -0.30 20.66
N ALA A 117 25.78 -0.71 21.45
CA ALA A 117 25.72 -0.26 22.83
C ALA A 117 26.94 -0.88 23.52
N VAL A 118 27.98 -0.08 23.77
CA VAL A 118 29.06 -0.47 24.66
C VAL A 118 28.41 -0.76 26.00
N ILE A 119 28.20 -2.04 26.30
CA ILE A 119 27.74 -2.43 27.62
C ILE A 119 28.93 -2.23 28.56
N ARG A 120 29.05 -1.01 29.11
CA ARG A 120 29.99 -0.72 30.18
C ARG A 120 29.40 -1.31 31.46
N TRP A 121 29.56 -2.61 31.65
CA TRP A 121 29.38 -3.20 32.98
C TRP A 121 30.49 -2.65 33.89
N PRO A 122 30.16 -2.25 35.14
CA PRO A 122 31.14 -1.79 36.13
C PRO A 122 32.09 -2.91 36.59
#